data_AF-A0AAV0EDV2-F1
#
_entry.id   AF-A0AAV0EDV2-F1
#
_cell.length_a   1.000
_cell.length_b   1.000
_cell.length_c   1.000
_cell.angle_alpha   90.00
_cell.angle_beta   90.00
_cell.angle_gamma   90.00
#
_symmetry.space_group_name_H-M   'P 1'
#
loop_
_entity.id
_entity.type
_entity.pdbx_description
1 polymer ?
#
loop_
_entity_poly.entity_id
_entity_poly.type
_entity_poly.pdbx_seq_one_letter_code
_entity_poly.pdbx_strand_id
1 'polypeptide(L)'
;MTKRVWGLMNWSFQLDASISFEMWVERLLNNHNEERCSKFIMLIWGLWNARNTILWQQVYTPPQSIVAGALTFLEGWQQAQGTNRKSQNQLQTTVRW
;
A
#
# COMPACT_ATOMS: atom_id res chain seq x y z
N MET A 1 -3.75 -10.67 14.54
CA MET A 1 -3.29 -10.52 13.14
C MET A 1 -2.85 -9.09 12.85
N THR A 2 -3.75 -8.12 12.95
CA THR A 2 -3.52 -6.69 12.67
C THR A 2 -2.37 -6.05 13.44
N LYS A 3 -2.31 -6.23 14.78
CA LYS A 3 -1.24 -5.69 15.62
C LYS A 3 0.17 -6.20 15.24
N ARG A 4 0.27 -7.42 14.69
CA ARG A 4 1.55 -8.01 14.25
C ARG A 4 2.00 -7.47 12.89
N VAL A 5 1.07 -7.20 11.97
CA VAL A 5 1.38 -6.54 10.68
C VAL A 5 1.98 -5.15 10.91
N TRP A 6 1.38 -4.37 11.81
CA TRP A 6 1.90 -3.04 12.17
C TRP A 6 3.27 -3.09 12.84
N GLY A 7 3.48 -4.02 13.77
CA GLY A 7 4.76 -4.17 14.47
C GLY A 7 5.93 -4.55 13.57
N LEU A 8 5.69 -5.25 12.46
CA LEU A 8 6.73 -5.64 11.50
C LEU A 8 7.23 -4.48 10.63
N MET A 9 6.47 -3.40 10.50
CA MET A 9 6.85 -2.24 9.69
C MET A 9 7.84 -1.30 10.39
N ASN A 10 8.23 -1.61 11.64
CA ASN A 10 8.97 -0.71 12.54
C ASN A 10 8.33 0.69 12.65
N TRP A 11 7.03 0.76 12.41
CA TRP A 11 6.29 2.00 12.23
C TRP A 11 5.15 2.00 13.25
N SER A 12 5.34 2.77 14.32
CA SER A 12 4.31 2.94 15.33
C SER A 12 3.26 3.92 14.82
N PHE A 13 2.35 3.46 13.96
CA PHE A 13 1.07 4.15 13.79
C PHE A 13 0.29 3.98 15.08
N GLN A 14 0.49 4.90 16.02
CA GLN A 14 -0.37 4.99 17.18
C GLN A 14 -1.74 5.40 16.66
N LEU A 15 -2.67 4.44 16.65
CA LEU A 15 -4.09 4.72 16.55
C LEU A 15 -4.45 5.49 17.81
N ASP A 16 -4.50 6.80 17.66
CA ASP A 16 -5.02 7.68 18.69
C ASP A 16 -6.53 7.42 18.79
N ALA A 17 -6.94 6.74 19.86
CA ALA A 17 -8.34 6.38 20.09
C ALA A 17 -9.22 7.61 20.35
N SER A 18 -8.63 8.80 20.51
CA SER A 18 -9.36 10.06 20.73
C SER A 18 -9.80 10.74 19.42
N ILE A 19 -9.33 10.28 18.26
CA ILE A 19 -9.69 10.87 16.96
C ILE A 19 -10.48 9.90 16.09
N SER A 20 -11.32 10.45 15.21
CA SER A 20 -12.05 9.65 14.22
C SER A 20 -11.07 9.00 13.24
N PHE A 21 -11.49 7.89 12.64
CA PHE A 21 -10.70 7.22 11.58
C PHE A 21 -10.35 8.18 10.44
N GLU A 22 -11.29 9.05 10.05
CA GLU A 22 -11.10 10.07 9.00
C GLU A 22 -9.97 11.05 9.37
N MET A 23 -10.04 11.66 10.56
CA MET A 23 -8.99 12.58 11.04
C MET A 23 -7.63 11.88 11.16
N TRP A 24 -7.63 10.59 11.54
CA TRP A 24 -6.41 9.80 11.59
C TRP A 24 -5.82 9.56 10.20
N VAL A 25 -6.64 9.22 9.20
CA VAL A 25 -6.20 9.08 7.81
C VAL A 25 -5.67 10.41 7.26
N GLU A 26 -6.37 11.52 7.48
CA GLU A 26 -5.92 12.84 7.06
C GLU A 26 -4.56 13.21 7.67
N ARG A 27 -4.38 13.00 8.98
CA ARG A 27 -3.08 13.23 9.64
C ARG A 27 -1.99 12.36 9.05
N LEU A 28 -2.29 11.12 8.72
CA LEU A 28 -1.33 10.19 8.15
C LEU A 28 -0.90 10.64 6.75
N LEU A 29 -1.85 11.05 5.91
CA LEU A 29 -1.58 11.50 4.55
C LEU A 29 -0.84 12.85 4.52
N ASN A 30 -1.14 13.75 5.45
CA ASN A 30 -0.53 15.09 5.50
C ASN A 30 0.87 15.11 6.14
N ASN A 31 1.20 14.17 7.02
CA ASN A 31 2.46 14.17 7.78
C ASN A 31 3.54 13.23 7.19
N HIS A 32 3.28 12.59 6.07
CA HIS A 32 4.17 11.62 5.45
C HIS A 32 4.36 11.89 3.95
N ASN A 33 5.50 11.45 3.42
CA ASN A 33 5.78 11.57 1.99
C ASN A 33 4.96 10.54 1.19
N GLU A 34 4.88 10.77 -0.12
CA GLU A 34 4.12 9.91 -1.05
C GLU A 34 4.49 8.43 -0.91
N GLU A 35 5.78 8.11 -0.83
CA GLU A 35 6.27 6.73 -0.68
C GLU A 35 5.68 6.04 0.56
N ARG A 36 5.68 6.74 1.69
CA ARG A 36 5.12 6.26 2.95
C ARG A 36 3.61 6.07 2.85
N CYS A 37 2.91 7.03 2.26
CA CYS A 37 1.47 6.94 2.04
C CYS A 37 1.11 5.76 1.13
N SER A 38 1.84 5.53 0.04
CA SER A 38 1.62 4.40 -0.86
C SER A 38 1.80 3.05 -0.16
N LYS A 39 2.89 2.89 0.63
CA LYS A 39 3.13 1.67 1.41
C LYS A 39 2.01 1.42 2.42
N PHE A 40 1.56 2.47 3.09
CA PHE A 40 0.48 2.39 4.06
C PHE A 40 -0.86 1.98 3.43
N ILE A 41 -1.26 2.62 2.32
CA ILE A 41 -2.47 2.27 1.57
C ILE A 41 -2.41 0.81 1.13
N MET A 42 -1.26 0.36 0.62
CA MET A 42 -1.13 -1.03 0.18
C MET A 42 -1.20 -2.04 1.31
N LEU A 43 -0.76 -1.69 2.51
CA LEU A 43 -0.98 -2.55 3.68
C LEU A 43 -2.44 -2.63 4.11
N ILE A 44 -3.18 -1.52 4.09
CA ILE A 44 -4.63 -1.54 4.35
C ILE A 44 -5.31 -2.47 3.36
N TRP A 45 -4.97 -2.34 2.07
CA TRP A 45 -5.50 -3.21 1.03
C TRP A 45 -5.14 -4.68 1.27
N GLY A 46 -3.86 -4.98 1.58
CA GLY A 46 -3.41 -6.35 1.84
C GLY A 46 -4.11 -6.98 3.06
N LEU A 47 -4.36 -6.19 4.09
CA LEU A 47 -5.10 -6.62 5.28
C LEU A 47 -6.58 -6.87 4.98
N TRP A 48 -7.23 -5.98 4.21
CA TRP A 48 -8.60 -6.16 3.72
C TRP A 48 -8.71 -7.43 2.88
N ASN A 49 -7.76 -7.64 1.96
CA ASN A 49 -7.71 -8.82 1.12
C ASN A 49 -7.56 -10.10 1.96
N ALA A 50 -6.61 -10.14 2.90
CA ALA A 50 -6.42 -11.30 3.77
C ALA A 50 -7.65 -11.62 4.63
N ARG A 51 -8.35 -10.60 5.14
CA ARG A 51 -9.61 -10.80 5.86
C ARG A 51 -10.67 -11.43 4.96
N ASN A 52 -10.79 -10.95 3.72
CA ASN A 52 -11.73 -11.50 2.75
C ASN A 52 -11.35 -12.93 2.34
N THR A 53 -10.07 -13.21 2.12
CA THR A 53 -9.59 -14.56 1.82
C THR A 53 -9.96 -15.55 2.94
N ILE A 54 -9.83 -15.14 4.21
CA ILE A 54 -10.29 -15.97 5.33
C ILE A 54 -11.81 -16.18 5.25
N LEU A 55 -12.58 -15.12 5.04
CA LEU A 55 -14.05 -15.18 5.01
C LEU A 55 -14.57 -16.09 3.89
N TRP A 56 -14.04 -15.93 2.68
CA TRP A 56 -14.56 -16.54 1.46
C TRP A 56 -13.89 -17.88 1.12
N GLN A 57 -12.62 -18.05 1.48
CA GLN A 57 -11.82 -19.21 1.07
C GLN A 57 -11.32 -20.02 2.27
N GLN A 58 -11.56 -19.56 3.51
CA GLN A 58 -11.07 -20.20 4.74
C GLN A 58 -9.53 -20.37 4.78
N VAL A 59 -8.81 -19.54 4.02
CA VAL A 59 -7.34 -19.56 3.97
C VAL A 59 -6.77 -18.45 4.85
N TYR A 60 -5.90 -18.82 5.79
CA TYR A 60 -5.17 -17.89 6.64
C TYR A 60 -3.87 -17.45 5.97
N THR A 61 -3.71 -16.14 5.80
CA THR A 61 -2.45 -15.56 5.31
C THR A 61 -1.60 -15.06 6.48
N PRO A 62 -0.35 -15.54 6.65
CA PRO A 62 0.53 -15.05 7.70
C PRO A 62 0.80 -13.54 7.58
N PRO A 63 0.93 -12.78 8.69
CA PRO A 63 1.21 -11.35 8.68
C PRO A 63 2.42 -10.95 7.82
N GLN A 64 3.49 -11.72 7.86
CA GLN A 64 4.70 -11.49 7.08
C GLN A 64 4.42 -11.58 5.57
N SER A 65 3.60 -12.56 5.17
CA SER A 65 3.20 -12.76 3.78
C SER A 65 2.28 -11.63 3.29
N ILE A 66 1.45 -11.06 4.17
CA ILE A 66 0.63 -9.89 3.85
C ILE A 66 1.53 -8.69 3.57
N VAL A 67 2.49 -8.41 4.45
CA VAL A 67 3.42 -7.28 4.29
C VAL A 67 4.25 -7.46 3.01
N ALA A 68 4.90 -8.62 2.86
CA ALA A 68 5.73 -8.90 1.68
C ALA A 68 4.91 -8.79 0.39
N GLY A 69 3.74 -9.43 0.34
CA GLY A 69 2.87 -9.40 -0.85
C GLY A 69 2.40 -7.98 -1.20
N ALA A 70 2.00 -7.19 -0.22
CA ALA A 70 1.57 -5.81 -0.44
C ALA A 70 2.71 -4.91 -0.95
N LEU A 71 3.91 -5.05 -0.40
CA LEU A 71 5.08 -4.26 -0.83
C LEU A 71 5.59 -4.69 -2.20
N THR A 72 5.71 -6.00 -2.45
CA THR A 72 6.10 -6.52 -3.77
C THR A 72 5.09 -6.10 -4.86
N PHE A 73 3.79 -6.11 -4.53
CA PHE A 73 2.78 -5.61 -5.47
C PHE A 73 2.95 -4.12 -5.77
N LEU A 74 3.22 -3.31 -4.75
CA LEU A 74 3.47 -1.88 -4.92
C LEU A 74 4.69 -1.61 -5.81
N GLU A 75 5.79 -2.31 -5.54
CA GLU A 75 7.03 -2.20 -6.33
C GLU A 75 6.78 -2.58 -7.80
N GLY A 76 6.10 -3.70 -8.05
CA GLY A 76 5.75 -4.14 -9.40
C GLY A 76 4.87 -3.11 -10.13
N TRP A 77 3.88 -2.54 -9.43
CA TRP A 77 3.01 -1.51 -9.99
C TRP A 77 3.80 -0.23 -10.34
N GLN A 78 4.66 0.25 -9.44
CA GLN A 78 5.48 1.45 -9.68
C GLN A 78 6.44 1.26 -10.87
N GLN A 79 7.05 0.08 -11.01
CA GLN A 79 7.90 -0.25 -12.16
C GLN A 79 7.11 -0.28 -13.48
N ALA A 80 5.90 -0.85 -13.48
CA ALA A 80 5.02 -0.85 -14.64
C ALA A 80 4.62 0.57 -15.07
N GLN A 81 4.32 1.45 -14.11
CA GLN A 81 4.02 2.86 -14.40
C GLN A 81 5.22 3.61 -14.97
N GLY A 82 6.43 3.37 -14.44
CA GLY A 82 7.66 3.94 -14.99
C GLY A 82 7.93 3.50 -16.43
N THR A 83 7.58 2.26 -16.77
CA THR A 83 7.67 1.73 -18.14
C THR A 83 6.65 2.39 -19.06
N ASN A 84 5.38 2.48 -18.64
CA ASN A 84 4.32 3.15 -19.40
C ASN A 84 4.65 4.61 -19.71
N ARG A 85 5.17 5.35 -18.73
CA ARG A 85 5.58 6.75 -18.91
C ARG A 85 6.71 6.90 -19.93
N LYS A 86 7.68 5.97 -19.96
CA LYS A 86 8.75 5.97 -20.97
C LYS A 86 8.21 5.70 -22.37
N SER A 87 7.30 4.73 -22.53
CA SER A 87 6.65 4.42 -23.80
C SER A 87 5.81 5.59 -24.33
N GLN A 88 5.07 6.29 -23.47
CA GLN A 88 4.31 7.49 -23.86
C GLN A 88 5.22 8.64 -24.32
N ASN A 89 6.35 8.87 -23.64
CA ASN A 89 7.31 9.92 -24.01
C ASN A 89 8.01 9.62 -25.34
N GLN A 90 8.29 8.35 -25.65
CA GLN A 90 8.84 7.93 -26.95
C GLN A 90 7.84 8.14 -28.08
N LEU A 91 6.56 7.81 -27.87
CA LEU A 91 5.52 8.08 -28.86
C LEU A 91 5.43 9.59 -29.14
N GLN A 92 5.40 10.45 -28.11
CA GLN A 92 5.31 11.91 -28.29
C GLN A 92 6.52 12.55 -28.98
N THR A 93 7.73 12.01 -28.82
CA THR A 93 8.94 12.52 -29.50
C THR A 93 9.00 12.12 -30.97
N THR A 94 8.34 11.03 -31.35
CA THR A 94 8.36 10.51 -32.73
C THR A 94 7.30 11.16 -33.63
N VAL A 95 6.27 11.83 -33.07
CA VAL A 95 5.21 12.52 -33.86
C VAL A 95 5.47 14.03 -34.07
N ARG A 96 6.68 14.53 -33.80
CA ARG A 96 7.01 15.93 -34.10
C ARG A 96 7.55 16.04 -35.53
N TRP A 97 6.69 16.45 -36.45
CA TRP A 97 7.03 16.89 -37.81
C TRP A 97 7.51 18.34 -37.81
#